data_AF-A0A9E0Y3Z4-F1
#
_entry.id   AF-A0A9E0Y3Z4-F1
#
_cell.length_a   1.000
_cell.length_b   1.000
_cell.length_c   1.000
_cell.angle_alpha   90.00
_cell.angle_beta   90.00
_cell.angle_gamma   90.00
#
_symmetry.space_group_name_H-M   'P 1'
#
loop_
_entity.id
_entity.type
_entity.pdbx_description
1 polymer ?
#
loop_
_entity_poly.entity_id
_entity_poly.type
_entity_poly.pdbx_seq_one_letter_code
_entity_poly.pdbx_strand_id
1 'polypeptide(L)'
;MAEKTIFFKGLNGIRAIAALSVLFAHTTMMLGDFGLNAFIFGTYDDGNPKATLLAGLGVSMFFALSGFLITYLLLEEKKTGNISVKNFYIRRVLRIWPLYYAYMILSLLTLIKFTEQTINSTILFYIFLAANVPFIIGTAIDFISHYWSLGVEEQFYSFWPWLIRRGGVTH
;
A
#
# COMPACT_ATOMS: atom_id res chain seq x y z
N MET A 1 4.29 30.11 -15.71
CA MET A 1 5.55 29.58 -15.12
C MET A 1 5.49 28.08 -15.27
N ALA A 2 6.42 27.47 -16.01
CA ALA A 2 6.40 26.01 -16.20
C ALA A 2 6.62 25.32 -14.85
N GLU A 3 5.67 24.48 -14.43
CA GLU A 3 5.78 23.66 -13.22
C GLU A 3 7.01 22.76 -13.38
N LYS A 4 8.08 23.03 -12.63
CA LYS A 4 9.29 22.18 -12.67
C LYS A 4 8.92 20.84 -12.05
N THR A 5 8.73 19.82 -12.87
CA THR A 5 8.44 18.46 -12.40
C THR A 5 9.69 17.93 -11.69
N ILE A 6 9.60 17.78 -10.36
CA ILE A 6 10.71 17.24 -9.57
C ILE A 6 10.70 15.73 -9.74
N PHE A 7 11.71 15.23 -10.44
CA PHE A 7 11.85 13.81 -10.75
C PHE A 7 13.12 13.26 -10.11
N PHE A 8 12.94 12.38 -9.12
CA PHE A 8 14.04 11.61 -8.56
C PHE A 8 14.31 10.38 -9.43
N LYS A 9 15.34 10.48 -10.27
CA LYS A 9 15.78 9.37 -11.12
C LYS A 9 16.13 8.15 -10.24
N GLY A 10 15.58 6.99 -10.59
CA GLY A 10 15.82 5.72 -9.86
C GLY A 10 14.90 5.47 -8.66
N LEU A 11 14.28 6.49 -8.06
CA LEU A 11 13.41 6.31 -6.89
C LEU A 11 12.20 5.41 -7.20
N ASN A 12 11.56 5.63 -8.36
CA ASN A 12 10.48 4.77 -8.82
C ASN A 12 10.97 3.34 -9.12
N GLY A 13 12.21 3.18 -9.58
CA GLY A 13 12.81 1.87 -9.82
C GLY A 13 13.00 1.09 -8.51
N ILE A 14 13.52 1.74 -7.47
CA ILE A 14 13.68 1.11 -6.16
C ILE A 14 12.32 0.77 -5.54
N ARG A 15 11.33 1.67 -5.64
CA ARG A 15 9.95 1.36 -5.21
C ARG A 15 9.36 0.17 -5.97
N ALA A 16 9.63 0.06 -7.26
CA ALA A 16 9.19 -1.08 -8.06
C ALA A 16 9.88 -2.38 -7.60
N ILE A 17 11.19 -2.36 -7.34
CA ILE A 17 11.92 -3.51 -6.79
C ILE A 17 11.33 -3.93 -5.43
N ALA A 18 11.06 -2.97 -4.55
CA ALA A 18 10.44 -3.22 -3.25
C ALA A 18 9.03 -3.83 -3.39
N ALA A 19 8.19 -3.33 -4.30
CA ALA A 19 6.87 -3.91 -4.57
C ALA A 19 6.96 -5.31 -5.18
N LEU A 20 7.90 -5.54 -6.09
CA LEU A 20 8.15 -6.85 -6.71
C LEU A 20 8.65 -7.87 -5.69
N SER A 21 9.46 -7.47 -4.72
CA SER A 21 9.92 -8.38 -3.67
C SER A 21 8.76 -8.84 -2.78
N VAL A 22 7.79 -7.96 -2.50
CA VAL A 22 6.54 -8.29 -1.79
C VAL A 22 5.70 -9.27 -2.60
N LEU A 23 5.49 -8.99 -3.88
CA LEU A 23 4.75 -9.87 -4.78
C LEU A 23 5.39 -11.26 -4.85
N PHE A 24 6.70 -11.30 -5.07
CA PHE A 24 7.46 -12.54 -5.14
C PHE A 24 7.31 -13.38 -3.86
N ALA A 25 7.47 -12.75 -2.69
CA ALA A 25 7.31 -13.42 -1.42
C ALA A 25 5.90 -14.02 -1.22
N HIS A 26 4.84 -13.25 -1.49
CA HIS A 26 3.47 -13.75 -1.38
C HIS A 26 3.18 -14.88 -2.38
N THR A 27 3.65 -14.75 -3.62
CA THR A 27 3.51 -15.83 -4.62
C THR A 27 4.18 -17.10 -4.13
N THR A 28 5.39 -17.02 -3.57
CA THR A 28 6.08 -18.22 -3.05
C THR A 28 5.35 -18.87 -1.89
N MET A 29 4.71 -18.07 -1.02
CA MET A 29 3.93 -18.59 0.10
C MET A 29 2.63 -19.28 -0.36
N MET A 30 2.00 -18.79 -1.42
CA MET A 30 0.78 -19.40 -1.98
C MET A 30 1.05 -20.65 -2.84
N LEU A 31 2.31 -21.00 -3.12
CA LEU A 31 2.62 -22.23 -3.87
C LEU A 31 2.10 -23.49 -3.19
N GLY A 32 1.97 -23.49 -1.86
CA GLY A 32 1.41 -24.59 -1.08
C GLY A 32 0.00 -24.97 -1.51
N ASP A 33 -0.83 -23.99 -1.86
CA ASP A 33 -2.22 -24.21 -2.31
C ASP A 33 -2.29 -24.94 -3.65
N PHE A 34 -1.19 -24.96 -4.41
CA PHE A 34 -1.04 -25.68 -5.68
C PHE A 34 -0.28 -27.00 -5.54
N GLY A 35 -0.01 -27.46 -4.32
CA GLY A 35 0.77 -28.69 -4.06
C GLY A 35 2.27 -28.53 -4.35
N LEU A 36 2.77 -27.30 -4.45
CA LEU A 36 4.18 -26.98 -4.66
C LEU A 36 4.86 -26.63 -3.32
N ASN A 37 6.19 -26.62 -3.30
CA ASN A 37 6.93 -26.28 -2.10
C ASN A 37 6.80 -24.77 -1.79
N ALA A 38 6.09 -24.40 -0.72
CA ALA A 38 5.98 -23.02 -0.25
C ALA A 38 7.25 -22.49 0.45
N PHE A 39 8.19 -23.39 0.79
CA PHE A 39 9.41 -23.12 1.53
C PHE A 39 10.66 -23.28 0.66
N ILE A 40 10.59 -22.90 -0.62
CA ILE A 40 11.73 -22.98 -1.56
C ILE A 40 12.97 -22.27 -1.03
N PHE A 41 12.79 -21.22 -0.21
CA PHE A 41 13.87 -20.47 0.43
C PHE A 41 14.18 -20.92 1.86
N GLY A 42 13.59 -22.03 2.31
CA GLY A 42 13.69 -22.57 3.67
C GLY A 42 12.80 -21.83 4.67
N THR A 43 12.94 -22.25 5.93
CA THR A 43 12.24 -21.69 7.10
C THR A 43 13.22 -21.08 8.08
N TYR A 44 12.72 -20.19 8.93
CA TYR A 44 13.39 -19.81 10.18
C TYR A 44 13.20 -20.88 11.26
N ASP A 45 13.90 -20.72 12.38
CA ASP A 45 13.84 -21.63 13.53
C ASP A 45 12.44 -21.69 14.17
N ASP A 46 11.62 -20.66 13.96
CA ASP A 46 10.23 -20.56 14.40
C ASP A 46 9.23 -21.23 13.42
N GLY A 47 9.72 -21.80 12.31
CA GLY A 47 8.90 -22.45 11.28
C GLY A 47 8.35 -21.51 10.20
N ASN A 48 8.56 -20.20 10.29
CA ASN A 48 8.07 -19.25 9.28
C ASN A 48 8.88 -19.33 7.97
N PRO A 49 8.25 -19.20 6.79
CA PRO A 49 8.97 -19.17 5.51
C PRO A 49 9.96 -18.00 5.45
N LYS A 50 11.19 -18.22 5.01
CA LYS A 50 12.18 -17.13 4.87
C LYS A 50 11.75 -16.02 3.92
N ALA A 51 10.85 -16.32 2.98
CA ALA A 51 10.24 -15.33 2.08
C ALA A 51 9.47 -14.22 2.82
N THR A 52 8.96 -14.49 4.04
CA THR A 52 8.23 -13.49 4.85
C THR A 52 9.09 -12.27 5.20
N LEU A 53 10.39 -12.44 5.43
CA LEU A 53 11.32 -11.33 5.66
C LEU A 53 11.44 -10.45 4.42
N LEU A 54 11.47 -11.05 3.22
CA LEU A 54 11.56 -10.31 1.97
C LEU A 54 10.30 -9.46 1.73
N ALA A 55 9.12 -9.99 2.09
CA ALA A 55 7.88 -9.22 2.10
C ALA A 55 7.96 -8.05 3.09
N GLY A 56 8.36 -8.31 4.34
CA GLY A 56 8.48 -7.29 5.38
C GLY A 56 9.40 -6.14 4.98
N LEU A 57 10.62 -6.47 4.55
CA LEU A 57 11.61 -5.49 4.08
C LEU A 57 11.11 -4.72 2.84
N GLY A 58 10.48 -5.41 1.89
CA GLY A 58 9.89 -4.79 0.70
C GLY A 58 8.84 -3.74 1.06
N VAL A 59 7.89 -4.08 1.94
CA VAL A 59 6.86 -3.15 2.40
C VAL A 59 7.49 -1.97 3.15
N SER A 60 8.42 -2.23 4.08
CA SER A 60 9.11 -1.16 4.82
C SER A 60 9.85 -0.19 3.91
N MET A 61 10.60 -0.70 2.92
CA MET A 61 11.28 0.15 1.94
C MET A 61 10.28 0.93 1.09
N PHE A 62 9.23 0.29 0.61
CA PHE A 62 8.20 0.97 -0.20
C PHE A 62 7.56 2.13 0.55
N PHE A 63 7.21 1.93 1.83
CA PHE A 63 6.65 2.99 2.67
C PHE A 63 7.64 4.08 3.02
N ALA A 64 8.89 3.75 3.36
CA ALA A 64 9.91 4.75 3.64
C ALA A 64 10.15 5.66 2.43
N LEU A 65 10.28 5.08 1.23
CA LEU A 65 10.51 5.83 -0.01
C LEU A 65 9.28 6.64 -0.43
N SER A 66 8.08 6.10 -0.23
CA SER A 66 6.84 6.83 -0.50
C SER A 66 6.67 7.99 0.47
N GLY A 67 6.89 7.78 1.77
CA GLY A 67 6.87 8.83 2.79
C GLY A 67 7.88 9.94 2.51
N PHE A 68 9.13 9.58 2.17
CA PHE A 68 10.16 10.53 1.76
C PHE A 68 9.73 11.39 0.57
N LEU A 69 9.29 10.76 -0.53
CA LEU A 69 8.90 11.46 -1.76
C LEU A 69 7.78 12.47 -1.49
N ILE A 70 6.79 12.06 -0.72
CA ILE A 70 5.60 12.86 -0.46
C ILE A 70 5.92 14.04 0.43
N THR A 71 6.69 13.79 1.48
CA THR A 71 7.18 14.83 2.38
C THR A 71 8.01 15.85 1.59
N TYR A 72 8.93 15.38 0.75
CA TYR A 72 9.75 16.25 -0.09
C TYR A 72 8.88 17.14 -1.01
N LEU A 73 7.91 16.54 -1.72
CA LEU A 73 7.03 17.29 -2.62
C LEU A 73 6.20 18.35 -1.88
N LEU A 74 5.67 18.01 -0.71
CA LEU A 74 4.93 18.96 0.13
C LEU A 74 5.81 20.10 0.65
N LEU A 75 7.05 19.80 1.04
CA LEU A 75 8.02 20.81 1.47
C LEU A 75 8.43 21.73 0.32
N GLU A 76 8.60 21.21 -0.89
CA GLU A 76 8.91 22.07 -2.03
C GLU A 76 7.71 22.95 -2.41
N GLU A 77 6.49 22.40 -2.44
CA GLU A 77 5.27 23.17 -2.67
C GLU A 77 5.14 24.31 -1.65
N LYS A 78 5.49 24.04 -0.39
CA LYS A 78 5.52 25.02 0.70
C LYS A 78 6.54 26.14 0.50
N LYS A 79 7.68 25.90 -0.16
CA LYS A 79 8.65 26.97 -0.48
C LYS A 79 8.08 27.97 -1.49
N THR A 80 7.24 27.50 -2.40
CA THR A 80 6.65 28.32 -3.48
C THR A 80 5.35 29.02 -3.08
N GLY A 81 4.80 28.72 -1.90
CA GLY A 81 3.57 29.30 -1.39
C GLY A 81 2.86 28.38 -0.40
N ASN A 82 1.53 28.47 -0.32
CA ASN A 82 0.75 27.56 0.52
C ASN A 82 0.54 26.20 -0.16
N ILE A 83 0.62 25.13 0.62
CA ILE A 83 0.30 23.77 0.18
C ILE A 83 -1.17 23.71 -0.24
N SER A 84 -1.44 23.37 -1.51
CA SER A 84 -2.78 23.12 -2.00
C SER A 84 -3.22 21.70 -1.64
N VAL A 85 -3.66 21.55 -0.39
CA VAL A 85 -4.16 20.27 0.15
C VAL A 85 -5.28 19.68 -0.72
N LYS A 86 -6.16 20.53 -1.27
CA LYS A 86 -7.22 20.11 -2.19
C LYS A 86 -6.64 19.46 -3.46
N ASN A 87 -5.69 20.11 -4.12
CA ASN A 87 -5.09 19.59 -5.35
C ASN A 87 -4.28 18.33 -5.07
N PHE A 88 -3.62 18.25 -3.92
CA PHE A 88 -2.94 17.05 -3.46
C PHE A 88 -3.89 15.85 -3.39
N TYR A 89 -5.04 16.00 -2.75
CA TYR A 89 -6.03 14.92 -2.65
C TYR A 89 -6.61 14.53 -4.01
N ILE A 90 -6.98 15.48 -4.85
CA ILE A 90 -7.55 15.20 -6.17
C ILE A 90 -6.60 14.33 -7.00
N ARG A 91 -5.31 14.69 -7.06
CA ARG A 91 -4.31 13.92 -7.81
C ARG A 91 -4.15 12.48 -7.31
N ARG A 92 -4.33 12.24 -6.01
CA ARG A 92 -4.19 10.91 -5.41
C ARG A 92 -5.43 10.06 -5.56
N VAL A 93 -6.60 10.63 -5.25
CA VAL A 93 -7.88 9.97 -5.42
C VAL A 93 -8.03 9.50 -6.87
N LEU A 94 -7.79 10.37 -7.86
CA LEU A 94 -7.87 10.01 -9.27
C LEU A 94 -6.83 8.98 -9.72
N ARG A 95 -5.75 8.80 -8.98
CA ARG A 95 -4.69 7.84 -9.30
C ARG A 95 -4.90 6.48 -8.64
N ILE A 96 -5.36 6.46 -7.39
CA ILE A 96 -5.37 5.26 -6.54
C ILE A 96 -6.76 4.63 -6.52
N TRP A 97 -7.80 5.43 -6.31
CA TRP A 97 -9.16 4.91 -6.07
C TRP A 97 -9.75 4.15 -7.26
N PRO A 98 -9.58 4.56 -8.54
CA PRO A 98 -10.12 3.81 -9.66
C PRO A 98 -9.63 2.37 -9.70
N LEU A 99 -8.31 2.16 -9.54
CA LEU A 99 -7.73 0.84 -9.57
C LEU A 99 -8.08 0.04 -8.31
N TYR A 100 -8.10 0.69 -7.15
CA TYR A 100 -8.53 0.09 -5.89
C TYR A 100 -9.93 -0.49 -5.98
N TYR A 101 -10.92 0.33 -6.33
CA TYR A 101 -12.31 -0.13 -6.38
C TYR A 101 -12.54 -1.11 -7.54
N ALA A 102 -11.85 -0.96 -8.68
CA ALA A 102 -11.94 -1.92 -9.78
C ALA A 102 -11.44 -3.31 -9.35
N TYR A 103 -10.28 -3.41 -8.71
CA TYR A 103 -9.77 -4.70 -8.23
C TYR A 103 -10.60 -5.26 -7.09
N MET A 104 -11.10 -4.42 -6.18
CA MET A 104 -12.01 -4.83 -5.11
C MET A 104 -13.28 -5.48 -5.69
N ILE A 105 -13.92 -4.83 -6.68
CA ILE A 105 -15.12 -5.36 -7.34
C ILE A 105 -14.79 -6.69 -8.04
N LEU A 106 -13.67 -6.76 -8.77
CA LEU A 106 -13.24 -7.99 -9.44
C LEU A 106 -13.06 -9.14 -8.43
N SER A 107 -12.41 -8.85 -7.30
CA SER A 107 -12.16 -9.83 -6.23
C SER A 107 -13.44 -10.31 -5.56
N LEU A 108 -14.42 -9.40 -5.37
CA LEU A 108 -15.74 -9.76 -4.85
C LEU A 108 -16.51 -10.65 -5.84
N LEU A 109 -16.46 -10.32 -7.13
CA LEU A 109 -17.09 -11.14 -8.17
C LEU A 109 -16.46 -12.54 -8.23
N THR A 110 -15.14 -12.66 -8.09
CA THR A 110 -14.47 -13.95 -8.05
C THR A 110 -14.84 -14.73 -6.79
N LEU A 111 -14.91 -14.08 -5.63
CA LEU A 111 -15.35 -14.69 -4.38
C LEU A 111 -16.75 -15.29 -4.51
N ILE A 112 -17.72 -14.51 -5.01
CA ILE A 112 -19.10 -14.96 -5.18
C ILE A 112 -19.22 -16.11 -6.18
N LYS A 113 -18.40 -16.11 -7.25
CA LYS A 113 -18.47 -17.10 -8.33
C LYS A 113 -17.77 -18.41 -8.03
N PHE A 114 -16.64 -18.36 -7.32
CA PHE A 114 -15.71 -19.49 -7.22
C PHE A 114 -15.50 -20.00 -5.79
N THR A 115 -16.12 -19.35 -4.79
CA THR A 115 -16.00 -19.76 -3.39
C THR A 115 -17.35 -19.79 -2.70
N GLU A 116 -17.47 -20.55 -1.62
CA GLU A 116 -18.64 -20.52 -0.73
C GLU A 116 -18.52 -19.46 0.38
N GLN A 117 -17.50 -18.60 0.32
CA GLN A 117 -17.26 -17.60 1.35
C GLN A 117 -18.36 -16.54 1.31
N THR A 118 -19.06 -16.38 2.43
CA THR A 118 -20.10 -15.35 2.56
C THR A 118 -19.47 -13.99 2.82
N ILE A 119 -19.90 -12.96 2.08
CA ILE A 119 -19.49 -11.58 2.33
C ILE A 119 -20.12 -11.11 3.65
N ASN A 120 -19.29 -10.94 4.67
CA ASN A 120 -19.71 -10.44 5.97
C ASN A 120 -19.54 -8.90 6.07
N SER A 121 -19.85 -8.33 7.24
CA SER A 121 -19.71 -6.90 7.51
C SER A 121 -18.26 -6.38 7.41
N THR A 122 -17.26 -7.28 7.37
CA THR A 122 -15.85 -6.90 7.22
C THR A 122 -15.58 -6.16 5.91
N ILE A 123 -16.40 -6.39 4.88
CA ILE A 123 -16.28 -5.67 3.60
C ILE A 123 -16.40 -4.14 3.75
N LEU A 124 -17.10 -3.67 4.77
CA LEU A 124 -17.25 -2.24 5.06
C LEU A 124 -15.88 -1.58 5.31
N PHE A 125 -14.96 -2.28 5.97
CA PHE A 125 -13.61 -1.76 6.19
C PHE A 125 -12.87 -1.55 4.86
N TYR A 126 -13.08 -2.41 3.87
CA TYR A 126 -12.47 -2.24 2.55
C TYR A 126 -13.10 -1.08 1.77
N ILE A 127 -14.43 -0.91 1.85
CA ILE A 127 -15.15 0.21 1.21
C ILE A 127 -14.63 1.56 1.74
N PHE A 128 -14.39 1.65 3.05
CA PHE A 128 -13.91 2.85 3.73
C PHE A 128 -12.38 2.94 3.88
N LEU A 129 -11.60 2.19 3.08
CA LEU A 129 -10.13 2.26 3.05
C LEU A 129 -9.47 1.99 4.42
N ALA A 130 -10.10 1.15 5.23
CA ALA A 130 -9.69 0.75 6.58
C ALA A 130 -9.36 -0.75 6.67
N ALA A 131 -8.94 -1.37 5.55
CA ALA A 131 -8.61 -2.79 5.45
C ALA A 131 -7.49 -3.25 6.41
N ASN A 132 -6.72 -2.31 6.97
CA ASN A 132 -5.73 -2.59 8.00
C ASN A 132 -6.34 -3.07 9.33
N VAL A 133 -7.57 -2.69 9.64
CA VAL A 133 -8.26 -3.14 10.86
C VAL A 133 -8.52 -4.66 10.82
N PRO A 134 -9.26 -5.20 9.83
CA PRO A 134 -9.48 -6.65 9.75
C PRO A 134 -8.19 -7.45 9.56
N PHE A 135 -7.17 -6.87 8.93
CA PHE A 135 -5.85 -7.48 8.84
C PHE A 135 -5.20 -7.71 10.21
N ILE A 136 -5.20 -6.69 11.09
CA ILE A 136 -4.58 -6.79 12.42
C ILE A 136 -5.34 -7.76 13.33
N ILE A 137 -6.67 -7.78 13.26
CA ILE A 137 -7.51 -8.65 14.12
C ILE A 137 -7.71 -10.07 13.56
N GLY A 138 -7.07 -10.40 12.43
CA GLY A 138 -7.12 -11.74 11.85
C GLY A 138 -8.45 -12.10 11.17
N THR A 139 -9.20 -11.11 10.70
CA THR A 139 -10.48 -11.30 9.99
C THR A 139 -10.44 -10.79 8.55
N ALA A 140 -9.25 -10.61 7.99
CA ALA A 140 -9.07 -10.16 6.62
C ALA A 140 -9.71 -11.12 5.60
N ILE A 141 -10.16 -10.57 4.48
CA ILE A 141 -10.63 -11.33 3.33
C ILE A 141 -9.41 -11.70 2.48
N ASP A 142 -9.16 -13.00 2.28
CA ASP A 142 -7.91 -13.54 1.71
C ASP A 142 -7.45 -12.86 0.41
N PHE A 143 -8.33 -12.79 -0.61
CA PHE A 143 -8.00 -12.22 -1.93
C PHE A 143 -7.63 -10.74 -1.91
N ILE A 144 -8.12 -10.01 -0.93
CA ILE A 144 -7.88 -8.57 -0.78
C ILE A 144 -7.14 -8.26 0.52
N SER A 145 -6.55 -9.27 1.18
CA SER A 145 -5.88 -9.13 2.47
C SER A 145 -4.77 -8.08 2.41
N HIS A 146 -4.01 -8.04 1.31
CA HIS A 146 -2.94 -7.09 1.02
C HIS A 146 -3.38 -5.61 1.01
N TYR A 147 -4.68 -5.31 0.94
CA TYR A 147 -5.22 -3.95 0.98
C TYR A 147 -4.92 -3.22 2.29
N TRP A 148 -4.54 -3.94 3.34
CA TRP A 148 -4.11 -3.36 4.62
C TRP A 148 -3.05 -2.27 4.41
N SER A 149 -2.07 -2.53 3.54
CA SER A 149 -0.95 -1.63 3.27
C SER A 149 -1.43 -0.34 2.61
N LEU A 150 -2.37 -0.46 1.68
CA LEU A 150 -2.97 0.67 0.99
C LEU A 150 -3.89 1.50 1.91
N GLY A 151 -4.62 0.85 2.82
CA GLY A 151 -5.40 1.55 3.84
C GLY A 151 -4.52 2.42 4.74
N VAL A 152 -3.38 1.89 5.19
CA VAL A 152 -2.36 2.66 5.94
C VAL A 152 -1.82 3.83 5.11
N GLU A 153 -1.56 3.60 3.83
CA GLU A 153 -1.06 4.62 2.91
C GLU A 153 -2.09 5.77 2.72
N GLU A 154 -3.38 5.46 2.52
CA GLU A 154 -4.45 6.47 2.41
C GLU A 154 -4.69 7.24 3.72
N GLN A 155 -4.58 6.58 4.87
CA GLN A 155 -4.64 7.22 6.19
C GLN A 155 -3.47 8.20 6.37
N PHE A 156 -2.26 7.80 5.99
CA PHE A 156 -1.10 8.68 5.95
C PHE A 156 -1.34 9.89 5.03
N TYR A 157 -1.93 9.69 3.85
CA TYR A 157 -2.25 10.79 2.93
C TYR A 157 -3.30 11.75 3.47
N SER A 158 -4.24 11.25 4.26
CA SER A 158 -5.31 12.04 4.87
C SER A 158 -4.81 12.94 6.01
N PHE A 159 -3.71 12.58 6.66
CA PHE A 159 -3.17 13.31 7.81
C PHE A 159 -1.95 14.18 7.46
N TRP A 160 -1.02 13.65 6.68
CA TRP A 160 0.32 14.22 6.50
C TRP A 160 0.36 15.64 5.89
N PRO A 161 -0.43 15.99 4.85
CA PRO A 161 -0.43 17.35 4.29
C PRO A 161 -0.83 18.42 5.29
N TRP A 162 -1.75 18.10 6.20
CA TRP A 162 -2.19 19.01 7.26
C TRP A 162 -1.10 19.25 8.29
N LEU A 163 -0.37 18.19 8.65
CA LEU A 163 0.77 18.27 9.55
C LEU A 163 1.86 19.18 8.97
N ILE A 164 2.27 18.96 7.72
CA ILE A 164 3.31 19.78 7.07
C ILE A 164 2.85 21.23 6.85
N ARG A 165 1.56 21.44 6.57
CA ARG A 165 1.00 22.79 6.47
C ARG A 165 1.09 23.56 7.79
N ARG A 166 0.84 22.90 8.93
CA ARG A 166 0.87 23.52 10.27
C ARG A 166 2.27 23.59 10.88
N GLY A 167 3.13 22.60 10.64
CA GLY A 167 4.50 22.56 11.16
C GLY A 167 5.34 23.66 10.52
N GLY A 168 5.52 24.79 11.22
CA GLY A 168 6.41 25.85 10.79
C GLY A 168 7.82 25.29 10.58
N VAL A 169 8.42 25.54 9.42
CA VAL A 169 9.88 25.47 9.33
C VAL A 169 10.33 26.74 10.05
N THR A 170 10.54 26.65 11.36
CA THR A 170 11.37 27.64 12.04
C THR A 170 12.74 27.52 11.42
N HIS A 171 13.20 28.65 10.87
CA HIS A 171 14.44 28.86 10.13
C HIS A 171 15.64 28.03 10.59
#